data_AF-A0A1H0SGR1-F1
#
_entry.id   AF-A0A1H0SGR1-F1
#
_cell.length_a   1.000
_cell.length_b   1.000
_cell.length_c   1.000
_cell.angle_alpha   90.00
_cell.angle_beta   90.00
_cell.angle_gamma   90.00
#
_symmetry.space_group_name_H-M   'P 1'
#
loop_
_entity.id
_entity.type
_entity.pdbx_description
1 polymer ?
#
loop_
_entity_poly.entity_id
_entity_poly.type
_entity_poly.pdbx_seq_one_letter_code
_entity_poly.pdbx_strand_id
1 'polypeptide(L)'
;MSAPDFRVAGHTAADPSTEQILADLLAAELSTVVDHHTDTASYLLMYDTTATWYDPKPQIRTAAVHRFPDHGTFAMETASHTGIAFAQRWLADRGAPLEAVGVIGNDRARPADAATGLVEDKIRADSGRYDLIQVFHEDLDDACDAWTLVRDTAATHAPVRVFLQQGDLEMRTYTLREGAFPDTEPALAWLADRTEPLPPAPEGPPVQRVSAARARSAPAAPGSRSPHAVPPPSIQPVNRGRSL
;
A
#
# COMPACT_ATOMS: atom_id res chain seq x y z
N MET A 1 13.99 -8.53 8.46
CA MET A 1 13.38 -8.35 7.12
C MET A 1 14.22 -9.12 6.11
N SER A 2 13.61 -9.67 5.06
CA SER A 2 14.32 -10.41 4.00
C SER A 2 14.81 -9.47 2.90
N ALA A 3 15.84 -9.90 2.18
CA ALA A 3 16.25 -9.25 0.93
C ALA A 3 15.15 -9.43 -0.15
N PRO A 4 15.06 -8.50 -1.13
CA PRO A 4 14.10 -8.61 -2.23
C PRO A 4 14.39 -9.79 -3.15
N ASP A 5 13.34 -10.54 -3.52
CA ASP A 5 13.38 -11.53 -4.59
C ASP A 5 12.63 -11.01 -5.82
N PHE A 6 13.36 -10.55 -6.84
CA PHE A 6 12.77 -10.05 -8.08
C PHE A 6 12.23 -11.17 -8.99
N ARG A 7 12.59 -12.44 -8.73
CA ARG A 7 12.26 -13.62 -9.56
C ARG A 7 12.67 -13.49 -11.03
N VAL A 8 13.85 -12.94 -11.30
CA VAL A 8 14.38 -12.75 -12.67
C VAL A 8 15.36 -13.86 -13.11
N ALA A 9 15.61 -14.85 -12.25
CA ALA A 9 16.48 -15.98 -12.59
C ALA A 9 16.01 -16.68 -13.87
N GLY A 10 16.95 -17.01 -14.77
CA GLY A 10 16.66 -17.62 -16.06
C GLY A 10 16.09 -16.66 -17.13
N HIS A 11 15.99 -15.36 -16.83
CA HIS A 11 15.60 -14.34 -17.79
C HIS A 11 16.73 -13.31 -17.96
N THR A 12 16.83 -12.71 -19.13
CA THR A 12 17.68 -11.54 -19.38
C THR A 12 16.86 -10.26 -19.35
N ALA A 13 17.49 -9.12 -19.06
CA ALA A 13 16.80 -7.82 -19.19
C ALA A 13 16.33 -7.62 -20.64
N ALA A 14 15.15 -7.04 -20.83
CA ALA A 14 14.59 -6.74 -22.14
C ALA A 14 15.37 -5.62 -22.87
N ASP A 15 16.01 -4.74 -22.11
CA ASP A 15 16.77 -3.60 -22.59
C ASP A 15 17.80 -3.12 -21.53
N PRO A 16 18.78 -2.27 -21.91
CA PRO A 16 19.79 -1.77 -20.98
C PRO A 16 19.24 -0.94 -19.81
N SER A 17 18.08 -0.28 -19.96
CA SER A 17 17.47 0.48 -18.87
C SER A 17 16.96 -0.46 -17.79
N THR A 18 16.33 -1.57 -18.18
CA THR A 18 15.89 -2.62 -17.25
C THR A 18 17.07 -3.25 -16.52
N GLU A 19 18.19 -3.48 -17.22
CA GLU A 19 19.42 -4.00 -16.60
C GLU A 19 19.98 -3.02 -15.56
N GLN A 20 20.04 -1.72 -15.90
CA GLN A 20 20.50 -0.68 -14.98
C GLN A 20 19.60 -0.58 -13.74
N ILE A 21 18.28 -0.62 -13.91
CA ILE A 21 17.34 -0.60 -12.77
C ILE A 21 17.61 -1.77 -11.82
N LEU A 22 17.80 -2.98 -12.35
CA LEU A 22 18.10 -4.15 -11.53
C LEU A 22 19.45 -3.98 -10.81
N ALA A 23 20.48 -3.51 -11.51
CA ALA A 23 21.80 -3.27 -10.92
C ALA A 23 21.72 -2.25 -9.76
N ASP A 24 20.98 -1.16 -9.94
CA ASP A 24 20.79 -0.13 -8.91
C ASP A 24 20.07 -0.70 -7.68
N LEU A 25 19.04 -1.53 -7.88
CA LEU A 25 18.30 -2.16 -6.78
C LEU A 25 19.15 -3.21 -6.04
N LEU A 26 20.01 -3.95 -6.74
CA LEU A 26 20.92 -4.93 -6.14
C LEU A 26 22.09 -4.28 -5.39
N ALA A 27 22.48 -3.05 -5.78
CA ALA A 27 23.52 -2.28 -5.10
C ALA A 27 23.03 -1.58 -3.82
N ALA A 28 21.72 -1.40 -3.66
CA ALA A 28 21.12 -0.77 -2.49
C ALA A 28 20.89 -1.78 -1.35
N GLU A 29 20.90 -1.29 -0.10
CA GLU A 29 20.48 -2.10 1.05
C GLU A 29 18.96 -2.05 1.18
N LEU A 30 18.29 -2.98 0.50
CA LEU A 30 16.84 -3.07 0.48
C LEU A 30 16.33 -4.18 1.39
N SER A 31 15.23 -3.88 2.05
CA SER A 31 14.47 -4.85 2.84
C SER A 31 13.03 -4.93 2.34
N THR A 32 12.54 -6.14 2.09
CA THR A 32 11.17 -6.34 1.61
C THR A 32 10.17 -6.01 2.71
N VAL A 33 9.21 -5.14 2.38
CA VAL A 33 8.05 -4.84 3.22
C VAL A 33 6.86 -5.69 2.77
N VAL A 34 6.62 -5.72 1.46
CA VAL A 34 5.58 -6.54 0.83
C VAL A 34 6.11 -7.05 -0.50
N ASP A 35 5.83 -8.30 -0.81
CA ASP A 35 5.97 -8.85 -2.15
C ASP A 35 4.68 -9.54 -2.59
N HIS A 36 4.44 -9.52 -3.90
CA HIS A 36 3.40 -10.31 -4.53
C HIS A 36 3.92 -10.83 -5.86
N HIS A 37 3.80 -12.14 -6.05
CA HIS A 37 4.31 -12.80 -7.24
C HIS A 37 3.21 -13.58 -7.94
N THR A 38 3.23 -13.50 -9.26
CA THR A 38 2.53 -14.40 -10.17
C THR A 38 3.56 -15.12 -11.04
N ASP A 39 3.12 -15.94 -11.99
CA ASP A 39 4.04 -16.57 -12.94
C ASP A 39 4.76 -15.53 -13.81
N THR A 40 4.04 -14.48 -14.22
CA THR A 40 4.53 -13.47 -15.17
C THR A 40 4.88 -12.12 -14.55
N ALA A 41 4.58 -11.88 -13.27
CA ALA A 41 4.89 -10.61 -12.62
C ALA A 41 5.41 -10.75 -11.19
N SER A 42 6.20 -9.77 -10.75
CA SER A 42 6.55 -9.56 -9.34
C SER A 42 6.32 -8.10 -8.98
N TYR A 43 5.69 -7.86 -7.85
CA TYR A 43 5.39 -6.54 -7.32
C TYR A 43 5.98 -6.43 -5.92
N LEU A 44 6.88 -5.48 -5.70
CA LEU A 44 7.61 -5.34 -4.45
C LEU A 44 7.46 -3.93 -3.90
N LEU A 45 7.19 -3.83 -2.60
CA LEU A 45 7.38 -2.64 -1.79
C LEU A 45 8.55 -2.92 -0.85
N MET A 46 9.56 -2.07 -0.92
CA MET A 46 10.84 -2.24 -0.24
C MET A 46 11.17 -1.00 0.58
N TYR A 47 11.93 -1.20 1.64
CA TYR A 47 12.50 -0.14 2.46
C TYR A 47 14.01 -0.11 2.25
N ASP A 48 14.52 1.05 1.85
CA ASP A 48 15.92 1.35 1.56
C ASP A 48 16.59 1.88 2.83
N THR A 49 17.43 1.06 3.47
CA THR A 49 18.13 1.43 4.71
C THR A 49 19.34 2.33 4.45
N THR A 50 19.84 2.34 3.21
CA THR A 50 20.95 3.21 2.78
C THR A 50 20.51 4.64 2.49
N ALA A 51 19.20 4.90 2.35
CA ALA A 51 18.65 6.23 2.12
C ALA A 51 18.71 7.15 3.37
N THR A 52 19.64 6.90 4.30
CA THR A 52 19.79 7.66 5.53
C THR A 52 21.11 8.43 5.53
N TRP A 53 21.08 9.62 6.11
CA TRP A 53 22.21 10.43 6.59
C TRP A 53 22.78 11.55 5.71
N TYR A 54 22.75 11.52 4.36
CA TYR A 54 23.43 12.58 3.56
C TYR A 54 22.74 13.07 2.29
N ASP A 55 21.68 12.42 1.82
CA ASP A 55 20.91 12.84 0.64
C ASP A 55 19.42 12.56 0.92
N PRO A 56 18.54 13.58 0.91
CA PRO A 56 17.11 13.44 1.21
C PRO A 56 16.41 12.58 0.15
N LYS A 57 16.58 11.27 0.23
CA LYS A 57 15.94 10.29 -0.64
C LYS A 57 14.79 9.62 0.10
N PRO A 58 13.64 9.41 -0.56
CA PRO A 58 12.58 8.63 0.03
C PRO A 58 13.05 7.20 0.29
N GLN A 59 12.82 6.71 1.52
CA GLN A 59 13.21 5.37 1.97
C GLN A 59 12.28 4.26 1.42
N ILE A 60 11.10 4.60 0.91
CA ILE A 60 10.21 3.60 0.29
C ILE A 60 10.51 3.51 -1.20
N ARG A 61 10.80 2.30 -1.67
CA ARG A 61 10.97 1.99 -3.08
C ARG A 61 9.99 0.91 -3.53
N THR A 62 9.56 0.96 -4.77
CA THR A 62 8.72 -0.06 -5.39
C THR A 62 9.37 -0.61 -6.64
N ALA A 63 9.14 -1.89 -6.94
CA ALA A 63 9.50 -2.50 -8.21
C ALA A 63 8.33 -3.28 -8.79
N ALA A 64 8.09 -3.12 -10.08
CA ALA A 64 7.19 -3.96 -10.87
C ALA A 64 8.02 -4.66 -11.94
N VAL A 65 8.02 -5.98 -11.89
CA VAL A 65 8.76 -6.85 -12.81
C VAL A 65 7.76 -7.58 -13.66
N HIS A 66 7.92 -7.51 -14.98
CA HIS A 66 7.12 -8.27 -15.94
C HIS A 66 8.03 -9.22 -16.70
N ARG A 67 7.74 -10.52 -16.63
CA ARG A 67 8.47 -11.58 -17.33
C ARG A 67 7.74 -11.97 -18.60
N PHE A 68 8.52 -12.24 -19.65
CA PHE A 68 8.07 -12.70 -20.95
C PHE A 68 8.70 -14.07 -21.25
N PRO A 69 8.09 -15.17 -20.77
CA PRO A 69 8.67 -16.51 -20.87
C PRO A 69 8.99 -16.93 -22.31
N ASP A 70 8.14 -16.55 -23.27
CA ASP A 70 8.31 -16.85 -24.69
C ASP A 70 9.57 -16.22 -25.29
N HIS A 71 10.06 -15.14 -24.67
CA HIS A 71 11.26 -14.42 -25.09
C HIS A 71 12.45 -14.66 -24.16
N GLY A 72 12.24 -15.30 -23.01
CA GLY A 72 13.26 -15.43 -21.97
C GLY A 72 13.73 -14.08 -21.41
N THR A 73 12.89 -13.05 -21.48
CA THR A 73 13.24 -11.68 -21.04
C THR A 73 12.36 -11.18 -19.90
N PHE A 74 12.78 -10.11 -19.22
CA PHE A 74 11.95 -9.35 -18.30
C PHE A 74 12.09 -7.84 -18.52
N ALA A 75 11.03 -7.09 -18.25
CA ALA A 75 11.06 -5.64 -18.11
C ALA A 75 10.86 -5.27 -16.63
N MET A 76 11.43 -4.14 -16.21
CA MET A 76 11.30 -3.66 -14.84
C MET A 76 11.05 -2.16 -14.79
N GLU A 77 10.13 -1.76 -13.92
CA GLU A 77 9.93 -0.38 -13.53
C GLU A 77 10.19 -0.22 -12.03
N THR A 78 10.67 0.95 -11.61
CA THR A 78 10.91 1.29 -10.21
C THR A 78 10.49 2.73 -9.91
N ALA A 79 10.16 3.01 -8.65
CA ALA A 79 9.92 4.37 -8.17
C ALA A 79 10.21 4.50 -6.67
N SER A 80 10.55 5.72 -6.24
CA SER A 80 10.71 6.09 -4.83
C SER A 80 9.50 6.88 -4.35
N HIS A 81 9.08 6.65 -3.11
CA HIS A 81 7.86 7.21 -2.51
C HIS A 81 8.14 7.70 -1.11
N THR A 82 7.50 8.80 -0.70
CA THR A 82 7.59 9.31 0.68
C THR A 82 6.64 8.60 1.64
N GLY A 83 5.62 7.91 1.11
CA GLY A 83 4.62 7.22 1.91
C GLY A 83 4.16 5.91 1.28
N ILE A 84 3.75 4.98 2.13
CA ILE A 84 3.31 3.64 1.72
C ILE A 84 2.06 3.69 0.84
N ALA A 85 1.12 4.61 1.09
CA ALA A 85 -0.10 4.73 0.29
C ALA A 85 0.20 5.04 -1.19
N PHE A 86 1.18 5.89 -1.48
CA PHE A 86 1.65 6.18 -2.84
C PHE A 86 2.35 4.98 -3.48
N ALA A 87 3.18 4.27 -2.70
CA ALA A 87 3.83 3.05 -3.17
C ALA A 87 2.80 1.96 -3.55
N GLN A 88 1.80 1.74 -2.70
CA GLN A 88 0.71 0.79 -2.96
C GLN A 88 -0.12 1.18 -4.18
N ARG A 89 -0.45 2.47 -4.32
CA ARG A 89 -1.09 3.03 -5.52
C ARG A 89 -0.28 2.74 -6.78
N TRP A 90 1.02 3.06 -6.76
CA TRP A 90 1.91 2.89 -7.91
C TRP A 90 2.03 1.43 -8.36
N LEU A 91 2.04 0.48 -7.41
CA LEU A 91 2.02 -0.95 -7.71
C LEU A 91 0.67 -1.39 -8.28
N ALA A 92 -0.44 -0.88 -7.73
CA ALA A 92 -1.78 -1.17 -8.22
C ALA A 92 -1.99 -0.67 -9.66
N ASP A 93 -1.47 0.50 -9.99
CA ASP A 93 -1.47 1.05 -11.35
C ASP A 93 -0.70 0.17 -12.36
N ARG A 94 0.17 -0.74 -11.88
CA ARG A 94 0.91 -1.72 -12.67
C ARG A 94 0.32 -3.13 -12.61
N GLY A 95 -0.87 -3.27 -12.03
CA GLY A 95 -1.63 -4.51 -11.99
C GLY A 95 -1.47 -5.34 -10.71
N ALA A 96 -0.79 -4.83 -9.68
CA ALA A 96 -0.77 -5.49 -8.39
C ALA A 96 -2.18 -5.43 -7.73
N PRO A 97 -2.72 -6.54 -7.20
CA PRO A 97 -3.95 -6.48 -6.42
C PRO A 97 -3.74 -5.67 -5.14
N LEU A 98 -4.59 -4.67 -4.86
CA LEU A 98 -4.47 -3.79 -3.69
C LEU A 98 -4.52 -4.57 -2.37
N GLU A 99 -5.23 -5.68 -2.32
CA GLU A 99 -5.28 -6.57 -1.16
C GLU A 99 -3.96 -7.31 -0.91
N ALA A 100 -3.17 -7.56 -1.96
CA ALA A 100 -1.88 -8.23 -1.86
C ALA A 100 -0.78 -7.25 -1.41
N VAL A 101 -0.78 -6.03 -1.95
CA VAL A 101 0.21 -4.99 -1.58
C VAL A 101 -0.22 -4.15 -0.35
N GLY A 102 -1.48 -4.29 0.08
CA GLY A 102 -2.11 -3.52 1.13
C GLY A 102 -1.78 -3.96 2.56
N VAL A 103 -1.19 -5.14 2.75
CA VAL A 103 -0.90 -5.71 4.07
C VAL A 103 0.50 -5.29 4.50
N ILE A 104 0.59 -4.28 5.35
CA ILE A 104 1.84 -3.85 5.98
C ILE A 104 1.95 -4.54 7.34
N GLY A 105 3.14 -5.07 7.65
CA GLY A 105 3.41 -5.69 8.94
C GLY A 105 3.21 -4.75 10.13
N ASN A 106 2.91 -5.32 11.30
CA ASN A 106 2.73 -4.58 12.56
C ASN A 106 4.03 -3.99 13.13
N ASP A 107 5.16 -4.24 12.48
CA ASP A 107 6.49 -3.73 12.82
C ASP A 107 6.77 -2.36 12.22
N ARG A 108 5.80 -1.74 11.53
CA ARG A 108 5.94 -0.40 10.96
C ARG A 108 5.17 0.65 11.76
N ALA A 109 5.53 1.91 11.54
CA ALA A 109 4.77 3.02 12.11
C ALA A 109 3.32 2.92 11.60
N ARG A 110 2.36 3.25 12.46
CA ARG A 110 0.92 3.20 12.13
C ARG A 110 0.33 4.60 12.04
N PRO A 111 -0.78 4.78 11.30
CA PRO A 111 -1.54 6.02 11.35
C PRO A 111 -1.85 6.44 12.80
N ALA A 112 -1.51 7.67 13.17
CA ALA A 112 -1.75 8.21 14.50
C ALA A 112 -3.25 8.47 14.77
N ASP A 113 -4.03 8.70 13.71
CA ASP A 113 -5.43 9.09 13.79
C ASP A 113 -6.23 8.65 12.56
N ALA A 114 -7.56 8.78 12.66
CA ALA A 114 -8.48 8.42 11.58
C ALA A 114 -8.35 9.35 10.35
N ALA A 115 -7.93 10.60 10.53
CA ALA A 115 -7.77 11.53 9.42
C ALA A 115 -6.63 11.10 8.49
N THR A 116 -5.53 10.60 9.05
CA THR A 116 -4.44 9.95 8.30
C THR A 116 -4.98 8.80 7.47
N GLY A 117 -5.75 7.88 8.08
CA GLY A 117 -6.32 6.74 7.36
C GLY A 117 -7.24 7.14 6.20
N LEU A 118 -8.02 8.22 6.36
CA LEU A 118 -8.87 8.76 5.29
C LEU A 118 -8.06 9.30 4.10
N VAL A 119 -6.95 10.01 4.36
CA VAL A 119 -6.05 10.50 3.31
C VAL A 119 -5.40 9.32 2.57
N GLU A 120 -4.97 8.29 3.29
CA GLU A 120 -4.38 7.08 2.68
C GLU A 120 -5.38 6.30 1.83
N ASP A 121 -6.62 6.15 2.31
CA ASP A 121 -7.69 5.52 1.54
C ASP A 121 -7.97 6.31 0.26
N LYS A 122 -7.98 7.65 0.33
CA LYS A 122 -8.13 8.53 -0.84
C LYS A 122 -7.00 8.32 -1.85
N ILE A 123 -5.74 8.32 -1.41
CA ILE A 123 -4.57 8.07 -2.28
C ILE A 123 -4.69 6.69 -2.95
N ARG A 124 -5.05 5.65 -2.19
CA ARG A 124 -5.17 4.29 -2.72
C ARG A 124 -6.33 4.12 -3.68
N ALA A 125 -7.44 4.83 -3.50
CA ALA A 125 -8.63 4.68 -4.34
C ALA A 125 -8.44 5.29 -5.75
N ASP A 126 -7.78 6.44 -5.86
CA ASP A 126 -7.88 7.28 -7.05
C ASP A 126 -6.80 7.05 -8.14
N SER A 127 -7.08 6.03 -8.96
CA SER A 127 -6.96 6.03 -10.43
C SER A 127 -6.10 7.04 -11.18
N GLY A 128 -4.77 7.12 -11.07
CA GLY A 128 -4.00 8.05 -11.93
C GLY A 128 -4.42 9.52 -11.76
N ARG A 129 -4.97 9.88 -10.60
CA ARG A 129 -5.44 11.23 -10.27
C ARG A 129 -4.29 12.19 -9.97
N TYR A 130 -3.20 11.67 -9.43
CA TYR A 130 -2.09 12.48 -8.93
C TYR A 130 -0.87 12.33 -9.84
N ASP A 131 -0.54 13.38 -10.56
CA ASP A 131 0.71 13.48 -11.31
C ASP A 131 1.81 13.96 -10.36
N LEU A 132 2.86 13.14 -10.18
CA LEU A 132 3.96 13.48 -9.27
C LEU A 132 4.74 14.70 -9.80
N ILE A 133 4.89 15.72 -8.95
CA ILE A 133 5.75 16.89 -9.22
C ILE A 133 7.10 16.70 -8.51
N GLN A 134 7.06 16.45 -7.20
CA GLN A 134 8.27 16.36 -6.37
C GLN A 134 8.03 15.54 -5.12
N VAL A 135 9.08 14.91 -4.62
CA VAL A 135 9.13 14.23 -3.33
C VAL A 135 10.29 14.78 -2.50
N PHE A 136 10.14 14.79 -1.19
CA PHE A 136 11.19 15.13 -0.25
C PHE A 136 11.05 14.33 1.03
N HIS A 137 12.17 14.00 1.65
CA HIS A 137 12.24 13.26 2.89
C HIS A 137 13.41 13.78 3.72
N GLU A 138 13.17 14.08 4.98
CA GLU A 138 14.17 14.54 5.93
C GLU A 138 13.99 13.77 7.24
N ASP A 139 15.08 13.14 7.68
CA ASP A 139 15.19 12.50 8.99
C ASP A 139 15.97 13.47 9.89
N LEU A 140 15.27 14.23 10.73
CA LEU A 140 15.88 14.97 11.83
C LEU A 140 15.76 14.14 13.10
N ASP A 141 16.73 14.25 14.01
CA ASP A 141 16.96 13.33 15.14
C ASP A 141 15.70 12.84 15.89
N ASP A 142 14.66 13.68 16.02
CA ASP A 142 13.43 13.37 16.75
C ASP A 142 12.14 13.39 15.89
N ALA A 143 12.23 13.70 14.59
CA ALA A 143 11.08 13.80 13.70
C ALA A 143 11.43 13.42 12.25
N CYS A 144 10.63 12.52 11.68
CA CYS A 144 10.74 12.13 10.28
C CYS A 144 9.69 12.91 9.48
N ASP A 145 10.14 13.89 8.70
CA ASP A 145 9.27 14.75 7.89
C ASP A 145 9.43 14.39 6.41
N ALA A 146 8.32 14.05 5.76
CA ALA A 146 8.33 13.74 4.34
C ALA A 146 7.13 14.37 3.64
N TRP A 147 7.30 14.81 2.41
CA TRP A 147 6.18 15.36 1.65
C TRP A 147 6.19 14.95 0.19
N THR A 148 4.99 14.72 -0.35
CA THR A 148 4.74 14.54 -1.78
C THR A 148 4.03 15.77 -2.31
N LEU A 149 4.57 16.37 -3.36
CA LEU A 149 3.93 17.41 -4.13
C LEU A 149 3.41 16.79 -5.43
N VAL A 150 2.12 16.93 -5.70
CA VAL A 150 1.47 16.38 -6.90
C VAL A 150 0.52 17.39 -7.53
N ARG A 151 0.17 17.15 -8.79
CA ARG A 151 -0.98 17.78 -9.45
C ARG A 151 -2.16 16.82 -9.44
N ASP A 152 -3.27 17.24 -8.85
CA ASP A 152 -4.56 16.57 -8.90
C ASP A 152 -5.24 16.89 -10.24
N THR A 153 -5.23 15.92 -11.16
CA THR A 153 -5.77 16.07 -12.53
C THR A 153 -7.29 16.20 -12.56
N ALA A 154 -7.97 15.84 -11.48
CA ALA A 154 -9.42 15.98 -11.33
C ALA A 154 -9.84 17.33 -10.74
N ALA A 155 -8.90 18.13 -10.21
CA ALA A 155 -9.20 19.39 -9.54
C ALA A 155 -9.28 20.57 -10.52
N THR A 156 -10.38 21.31 -10.47
CA THR A 156 -10.56 22.55 -11.24
C THR A 156 -10.03 23.79 -10.52
N HIS A 157 -9.93 23.73 -9.19
CA HIS A 157 -9.42 24.80 -8.33
C HIS A 157 -8.40 24.23 -7.37
N ALA A 158 -7.31 24.97 -7.14
CA ALA A 158 -6.19 24.54 -6.32
C ALA A 158 -5.69 23.12 -6.66
N PRO A 159 -5.23 22.89 -7.91
CA PRO A 159 -4.88 21.55 -8.39
C PRO A 159 -3.58 21.02 -7.82
N VAL A 160 -2.75 21.86 -7.19
CA VAL A 160 -1.51 21.39 -6.57
C VAL A 160 -1.82 20.89 -5.17
N ARG A 161 -1.41 19.67 -4.85
CA ARG A 161 -1.60 19.04 -3.53
C ARG A 161 -0.26 18.81 -2.86
N VAL A 162 -0.22 19.10 -1.56
CA VAL A 162 0.87 18.69 -0.67
C VAL A 162 0.34 17.58 0.23
N PHE A 163 0.99 16.44 0.22
CA PHE A 163 0.77 15.38 1.20
C PHE A 163 1.94 15.40 2.18
N LEU A 164 1.72 16.01 3.35
CA LEU A 164 2.72 16.11 4.40
C LEU A 164 2.57 14.93 5.37
N GLN A 165 3.63 14.14 5.50
CA GLN A 165 3.78 13.08 6.46
C GLN A 165 4.73 13.53 7.57
N GLN A 166 4.32 13.35 8.82
CA GLN A 166 5.15 13.64 9.99
C GLN A 166 5.15 12.41 10.91
N GLY A 167 6.33 11.87 11.15
CA GLY A 167 6.56 10.70 11.99
C GLY A 167 6.88 11.07 13.43
N ASP A 168 6.32 10.30 14.35
CA ASP A 168 6.69 10.25 15.76
C ASP A 168 7.38 8.91 16.01
N LEU A 169 8.71 8.96 16.18
CA LEU A 169 9.55 7.77 16.32
C LEU A 169 9.34 7.08 17.67
N GLU A 170 9.04 7.83 18.73
CA GLU A 170 8.80 7.30 20.07
C GLU A 170 7.49 6.49 20.12
N MET A 171 6.40 7.07 19.60
CA MET A 171 5.09 6.43 19.54
C MET A 171 4.97 5.42 18.40
N ARG A 172 5.94 5.41 17.48
CA ARG A 172 5.91 4.64 16.21
C ARG A 172 4.61 4.90 15.46
N THR A 173 4.28 6.17 15.32
CA THR A 173 3.09 6.63 14.59
C THR A 173 3.45 7.69 13.57
N TYR A 174 2.56 7.96 12.62
CA TYR A 174 2.68 9.11 11.74
C TYR A 174 1.34 9.76 11.49
N THR A 175 1.37 11.05 11.18
CA THR A 175 0.24 11.76 10.61
C THR A 175 0.45 11.95 9.11
N LEU A 176 -0.62 11.93 8.34
CA LEU A 176 -0.64 12.32 6.93
C LEU A 176 -1.73 13.37 6.72
N ARG A 177 -1.37 14.50 6.14
CA ARG A 177 -2.29 15.62 5.87
C ARG A 177 -2.19 16.05 4.42
N GLU A 178 -3.34 16.36 3.84
CA GLU A 178 -3.45 16.89 2.49
C GLU A 178 -3.76 18.37 2.54
N GLY A 179 -2.95 19.17 1.85
CA GLY A 179 -3.21 20.58 1.59
C GLY A 179 -3.34 20.88 0.12
N ALA A 180 -3.92 22.03 -0.19
CA ALA A 180 -4.23 22.44 -1.56
C ALA A 180 -3.77 23.85 -1.90
N PHE A 181 -3.16 23.98 -3.06
CA PHE A 181 -2.55 25.21 -3.53
C PHE A 181 -2.95 25.51 -4.98
N PRO A 182 -3.07 26.79 -5.35
CA PRO A 182 -3.36 27.19 -6.74
C PRO A 182 -2.24 26.78 -7.69
N ASP A 183 -0.99 26.78 -7.23
CA ASP A 183 0.19 26.43 -8.03
C ASP A 183 1.34 25.88 -7.16
N THR A 184 2.40 25.43 -7.82
CA THR A 184 3.61 24.85 -7.22
C THR A 184 4.37 25.86 -6.37
N GLU A 185 4.52 27.11 -6.84
CA GLU A 185 5.30 28.12 -6.11
C GLU A 185 4.72 28.44 -4.71
N PRO A 186 3.42 28.72 -4.54
CA PRO A 186 2.82 28.87 -3.21
C PRO A 186 2.95 27.63 -2.32
N ALA A 187 2.87 26.43 -2.90
CA ALA A 187 3.05 25.18 -2.16
C ALA A 187 4.49 25.03 -1.63
N LEU A 188 5.48 25.33 -2.47
CA LEU A 188 6.90 25.29 -2.09
C LEU A 188 7.24 26.38 -1.08
N ALA A 189 6.67 27.58 -1.21
CA ALA A 189 6.84 28.64 -0.23
C ALA A 189 6.30 28.22 1.15
N TRP A 190 5.13 27.60 1.20
CA TRP A 190 4.58 27.04 2.44
C TRP A 190 5.43 25.89 2.99
N LEU A 191 5.96 25.02 2.14
CA LEU A 191 6.84 23.93 2.58
C LEU A 191 8.15 24.45 3.18
N ALA A 192 8.66 25.57 2.68
CA ALA A 192 9.85 26.26 3.20
C ALA A 192 9.58 27.05 4.49
N ASP A 193 8.36 27.58 4.64
CA ASP A 193 7.92 28.31 5.83
C ASP A 193 6.52 27.85 6.26
N ARG A 194 6.50 26.92 7.23
CA ARG A 194 5.28 26.28 7.75
C ARG A 194 4.69 27.01 8.96
N THR A 195 4.93 28.31 9.09
CA THR A 195 4.37 29.13 10.18
C THR A 195 2.84 29.26 10.07
N GLU A 196 2.32 29.32 8.85
CA GLU A 196 0.88 29.33 8.59
C GLU A 196 0.30 27.91 8.53
N PRO A 197 -0.96 27.70 8.95
CA PRO A 197 -1.62 26.39 8.83
C PRO A 197 -1.65 25.88 7.39
N LEU A 198 -1.53 24.56 7.21
CA LEU A 198 -1.68 23.92 5.90
C LEU A 198 -3.04 24.27 5.29
N PRO A 199 -3.10 24.91 4.11
CA PRO A 199 -4.37 25.25 3.46
C PRO A 199 -5.19 23.99 3.20
N PRO A 200 -6.45 23.91 3.65
CA PRO A 200 -7.24 22.69 3.58
C PRO A 200 -7.51 22.31 2.12
N ALA A 201 -7.37 21.03 1.80
CA ALA A 201 -7.84 20.52 0.52
C ALA A 201 -9.38 20.52 0.47
N PRO A 202 -10.00 20.93 -0.65
CA PRO A 202 -11.44 20.78 -0.83
C PRO A 202 -11.82 19.31 -0.64
N GLU A 203 -12.87 19.06 0.13
CA GLU A 203 -13.43 17.71 0.24
C GLU A 203 -13.79 17.23 -1.17
N GLY A 204 -13.09 16.18 -1.63
CA GLY A 204 -13.45 15.51 -2.87
C GLY A 204 -14.81 14.83 -2.73
N PRO A 205 -15.45 14.42 -3.85
CA PRO A 205 -16.65 13.61 -3.76
C PRO A 205 -16.37 12.38 -2.87
N PRO A 206 -17.31 12.00 -1.99
CA PRO A 206 -17.08 10.96 -1.00
C PRO A 206 -16.67 9.67 -1.71
N VAL A 207 -15.52 9.12 -1.31
CA VAL A 207 -15.04 7.80 -1.76
C VAL A 207 -16.10 6.77 -1.38
N GLN A 208 -16.97 6.43 -2.33
CA GLN A 208 -18.09 5.53 -2.08
C GLN A 208 -17.57 4.11 -1.83
N ARG A 209 -17.56 3.71 -0.55
CA ARG A 209 -17.78 2.36 -0.04
C ARG A 209 -16.92 1.22 -0.62
N VAL A 210 -15.60 1.26 -0.45
CA VAL A 210 -14.80 0.02 -0.46
C VAL A 210 -14.81 -0.66 0.92
N SER A 211 -14.93 0.11 2.01
CA SER A 211 -14.97 -0.43 3.39
C SER A 211 -16.21 -1.30 3.66
N ALA A 212 -17.32 -1.08 2.96
CA ALA A 212 -18.54 -1.88 3.10
C ALA A 212 -18.46 -3.26 2.39
N ALA A 213 -17.44 -3.50 1.55
CA ALA A 213 -17.18 -4.81 0.96
C ALA A 213 -16.27 -5.66 1.87
N ARG A 214 -15.29 -5.05 2.55
CA ARG A 214 -14.38 -5.76 3.46
C ARG A 214 -15.06 -6.34 4.70
N ALA A 215 -16.14 -5.71 5.17
CA ALA A 215 -16.96 -6.24 6.27
C ALA A 215 -17.91 -7.38 5.87
N ARG A 216 -18.15 -7.61 4.56
CA ARG A 216 -19.10 -8.64 4.06
C ARG A 216 -18.42 -9.89 3.52
N SER A 217 -17.10 -9.88 3.39
CA SER A 217 -16.30 -11.05 3.01
C SER A 217 -15.59 -11.66 4.23
N ALA A 218 -16.32 -11.85 5.33
CA ALA A 218 -15.98 -12.93 6.25
C ALA A 218 -16.53 -14.22 5.61
N PRO A 219 -15.70 -15.22 5.27
CA PRO A 219 -16.22 -16.51 4.86
C PRO A 219 -16.99 -17.09 6.05
N ALA A 220 -18.28 -17.37 5.84
CA ALA A 220 -19.02 -18.23 6.73
C ALA A 220 -18.25 -19.54 6.86
N ALA A 221 -17.75 -19.83 8.06
CA ALA A 221 -17.14 -21.11 8.37
C ALA A 221 -18.14 -22.23 8.03
N PRO A 222 -17.75 -23.29 7.27
CA PRO A 222 -18.58 -24.47 7.15
C PRO A 222 -18.43 -25.29 8.44
N GLY A 223 -19.20 -24.90 9.46
CA GLY A 223 -19.32 -25.62 10.72
C GLY A 223 -20.30 -26.78 10.61
N SER A 224 -19.77 -27.94 10.23
CA SER A 224 -20.18 -29.30 10.62
C SER A 224 -21.69 -29.60 10.73
N ARG A 225 -22.22 -30.28 9.71
CA ARG A 225 -23.41 -31.13 9.86
C ARG A 225 -23.07 -32.24 10.86
N SER A 226 -23.59 -32.16 12.08
CA SER A 226 -23.63 -33.30 12.98
C SER A 226 -24.48 -34.42 12.36
N PRO A 227 -23.99 -35.66 12.29
CA PRO A 227 -24.80 -36.79 11.88
C PRO A 227 -25.84 -37.13 12.97
N HIS A 228 -27.05 -37.43 12.50
CA HIS A 228 -28.18 -38.05 13.19
C HIS A 228 -27.84 -38.72 14.54
N ALA A 229 -28.31 -38.12 15.64
CA ALA A 229 -28.59 -38.84 16.86
C ALA A 229 -29.99 -39.49 16.71
N VAL A 230 -29.99 -40.81 16.55
CA VAL A 230 -31.17 -41.68 16.58
C VAL A 230 -31.76 -41.66 18.00
N PRO A 231 -33.06 -41.40 18.19
CA PRO A 231 -33.68 -41.50 19.52
C PRO A 231 -33.77 -42.96 19.96
N PRO A 232 -33.55 -43.27 21.26
CA PRO A 232 -33.69 -44.63 21.77
C PRO A 232 -35.14 -45.12 21.68
N PRO A 233 -35.36 -46.44 21.48
CA PRO A 233 -36.67 -46.99 21.20
C PRO A 233 -37.60 -46.90 22.43
N SER A 234 -38.79 -46.34 22.21
CA SER A 234 -39.91 -46.45 23.14
C SER A 234 -40.40 -47.91 23.17
N ILE A 235 -40.12 -48.59 24.28
CA ILE A 235 -40.70 -49.89 24.61
C ILE A 235 -42.18 -49.65 24.97
N GLN A 236 -43.10 -50.04 24.09
CA GLN A 236 -44.49 -50.25 24.46
C GLN A 236 -44.76 -51.76 24.66
N PRO A 237 -45.49 -52.14 25.72
CA PRO A 237 -45.70 -53.53 26.10
C PRO A 237 -46.63 -54.25 25.11
N VAL A 238 -46.17 -55.41 24.64
CA VAL A 238 -46.97 -56.36 23.87
C VAL A 238 -48.03 -56.96 24.79
N ASN A 239 -49.28 -56.59 24.54
CA ASN A 239 -50.44 -57.23 25.14
C ASN A 239 -50.68 -58.58 24.45
N ARG A 240 -50.35 -59.69 25.11
CA ARG A 240 -50.70 -61.06 24.73
C ARG A 240 -51.12 -61.88 25.96
N GLY A 241 -52.40 -61.86 26.28
CA GLY A 241 -53.13 -62.99 26.88
C GLY A 241 -54.37 -63.20 26.00
N ARG A 242 -54.39 -64.20 25.11
CA ARG A 242 -54.70 -65.64 25.29
C ARG A 242 -56.17 -65.88 25.66
N SER A 243 -56.81 -66.69 24.82
CA SER A 243 -58.16 -67.25 24.91
C SER A 243 -58.63 -67.64 26.31
N LEU A 244 -59.88 -67.32 26.62
CA LEU A 244 -61.04 -68.24 26.64
C LEU A 244 -62.33 -67.42 26.46
#